data_AF-A0A5N6A1H4-F1
#
_entry.id   AF-A0A5N6A1H4-F1
#
_cell.length_a   1.000
_cell.length_b   1.000
_cell.length_c   1.000
_cell.angle_alpha   90.00
_cell.angle_beta   90.00
_cell.angle_gamma   90.00
#
_symmetry.space_group_name_H-M   'P 1'
#
loop_
_entity.id
_entity.type
_entity.pdbx_description
1 polymer ?
#
loop_
_entity_poly.entity_id
_entity_poly.type
_entity_poly.pdbx_seq_one_letter_code
_entity_poly.pdbx_strand_id
1 'polypeptide(L)'
;MNRAAQNQGFTCEHCGASVVPLTNGSYRNHCPACLWSKHVDLMPGDRAATCHGLMRPQHIEHRRKKGLAIMHRCVECGFVRANRIADDLRQSDDVDAIAALMSRLTSPLR
;
A
#
# COMPACT_ATOMS: atom_id res chain seq x y z
N MET A 1 -16.61 12.52 2.88
CA MET A 1 -16.04 11.42 3.70
C MET A 1 -14.92 11.98 4.58
N ASN A 2 -14.91 11.66 5.87
CA ASN A 2 -13.91 12.15 6.83
C ASN A 2 -12.66 11.24 6.80
N ARG A 3 -11.47 11.81 6.57
CA ARG A 3 -10.20 11.06 6.52
C ARG A 3 -9.88 10.33 7.83
N ALA A 4 -10.32 10.86 8.97
CA ALA A 4 -10.14 10.23 10.27
C ALA A 4 -10.86 8.87 10.36
N ALA A 5 -12.02 8.73 9.72
CA ALA A 5 -12.77 7.46 9.71
C ALA A 5 -12.12 6.39 8.83
N GLN A 6 -11.29 6.79 7.86
CA GLN A 6 -10.62 5.88 6.91
C GLN A 6 -9.26 5.41 7.42
N ASN A 7 -8.60 6.21 8.26
CA ASN A 7 -7.32 5.89 8.86
C ASN A 7 -7.50 5.02 10.12
N GLN A 8 -7.70 3.73 9.91
CA GLN A 8 -7.83 2.73 10.97
C GLN A 8 -6.64 1.77 10.94
N GLY A 9 -6.29 1.22 12.11
CA GLY A 9 -5.36 0.10 12.18
C GLY A 9 -5.98 -1.18 11.63
N PHE A 10 -5.14 -2.14 11.26
CA PHE A 10 -5.58 -3.44 10.73
C PHE A 10 -4.53 -4.51 10.98
N THR A 11 -4.93 -5.77 10.91
CA THR A 11 -4.01 -6.91 10.90
C THR A 11 -3.70 -7.29 9.45
N CYS A 12 -2.42 -7.39 9.09
CA CYS A 12 -2.03 -7.78 7.74
C CYS A 12 -2.41 -9.23 7.47
N GLU A 13 -3.23 -9.46 6.44
CA GLU A 13 -3.66 -10.82 6.04
C GLU A 13 -2.57 -11.61 5.31
N HIS A 14 -1.44 -10.99 4.93
CA HIS A 14 -0.30 -11.68 4.31
C HIS A 14 0.74 -12.15 5.34
N CYS A 15 1.17 -11.29 6.26
CA CYS A 15 2.23 -11.63 7.23
C CYS A 15 1.78 -11.64 8.70
N GLY A 16 0.53 -11.29 9.01
CA GLY A 16 0.01 -11.25 10.38
C GLY A 16 0.40 -10.02 11.21
N ALA A 17 1.24 -9.13 10.70
CA ALA A 17 1.67 -7.94 11.46
C ALA A 17 0.50 -6.99 11.78
N SER A 18 0.47 -6.47 13.01
CA SER A 18 -0.46 -5.40 13.41
C SER A 18 0.00 -4.05 12.86
N VAL A 19 -0.91 -3.36 12.17
CA VAL A 19 -0.68 -2.05 11.54
C VAL A 19 -1.44 -0.99 12.31
N VAL A 20 -0.74 0.07 12.71
CA VAL A 20 -1.35 1.20 13.43
C VAL A 20 -1.79 2.29 12.44
N PRO A 21 -2.85 3.06 12.78
CA PRO A 21 -3.26 4.19 11.95
C PRO A 21 -2.21 5.29 11.95
N LEU A 22 -2.06 6.01 10.84
CA LEU A 22 -1.08 7.09 10.70
C LEU A 22 -1.39 8.29 11.62
N THR A 23 -0.38 9.07 11.97
CA THR A 23 -0.53 10.29 12.79
C THR A 23 -0.89 11.54 11.98
N ASN A 24 -0.60 11.54 10.69
CA ASN A 24 -0.50 12.75 9.86
C ASN A 24 -1.78 13.08 9.06
N GLY A 25 -2.91 12.47 9.39
CA GLY A 25 -4.19 12.67 8.69
C GLY A 25 -4.26 12.04 7.29
N SER A 26 -3.23 11.31 6.87
CA SER A 26 -3.30 10.36 5.74
C SER A 26 -3.82 9.00 6.24
N TYR A 27 -4.06 8.09 5.30
CA TYR A 27 -4.33 6.68 5.58
C TYR A 27 -3.28 5.80 4.92
N ARG A 28 -3.09 4.61 5.48
CA ARG A 28 -2.17 3.57 5.00
C ARG A 28 -2.99 2.41 4.43
N ASN A 29 -2.59 1.95 3.25
CA ASN A 29 -3.27 0.86 2.55
C ASN A 29 -2.42 -0.41 2.41
N HIS A 30 -1.17 -0.39 2.88
CA HIS A 30 -0.26 -1.52 2.84
C HIS A 30 0.34 -1.78 4.22
N CYS A 31 0.74 -3.01 4.46
CA CYS A 31 1.49 -3.37 5.64
C CYS A 31 2.89 -2.75 5.57
N PRO A 32 3.38 -2.06 6.62
CA PRO A 32 4.72 -1.50 6.62
C PRO A 32 5.81 -2.56 6.58
N ALA A 33 5.56 -3.76 7.14
CA ALA A 33 6.56 -4.83 7.24
C ALA A 33 6.74 -5.62 5.93
N CYS A 34 5.66 -5.91 5.20
CA CYS A 34 5.73 -6.73 3.98
C CYS A 34 5.26 -6.04 2.71
N LEU A 35 4.78 -4.80 2.82
CA LEU A 35 4.29 -3.96 1.72
C LEU A 35 3.06 -4.51 0.97
N TRP A 36 2.45 -5.60 1.42
CA TRP A 36 1.19 -6.10 0.85
C TRP A 36 -0.01 -5.26 1.27
N SER A 37 -0.99 -5.18 0.37
CA SER A 37 -2.25 -4.44 0.55
C SER A 37 -3.44 -5.40 0.39
N LYS A 38 -4.67 -4.90 0.58
CA LYS A 38 -5.92 -5.62 0.29
C LYS A 38 -6.81 -4.79 -0.62
N HIS A 39 -7.42 -5.43 -1.62
CA HIS A 39 -8.28 -4.75 -2.58
C HIS A 39 -9.69 -4.59 -1.99
N VAL A 40 -9.90 -3.49 -1.27
CA VAL A 40 -11.19 -3.16 -0.64
C VAL A 40 -11.93 -2.05 -1.38
N ASP A 41 -11.24 -1.23 -2.17
CA ASP A 41 -11.77 -0.01 -2.76
C ASP A 41 -11.82 -0.07 -4.29
N LEU A 42 -12.92 0.35 -4.93
CA LEU A 42 -12.95 0.66 -6.37
C LEU A 42 -12.51 2.10 -6.63
N MET A 43 -13.01 3.02 -5.82
CA MET A 43 -12.56 4.40 -5.67
C MET A 43 -11.95 4.59 -4.27
N PRO A 44 -10.93 5.46 -4.11
CA PRO A 44 -10.27 5.64 -2.81
C PRO A 44 -11.26 5.89 -1.66
N GLY A 45 -11.33 4.92 -0.73
CA GLY A 45 -12.13 4.98 0.48
C GLY A 45 -13.60 4.59 0.36
N ASP A 46 -14.07 4.07 -0.77
CA ASP A 46 -15.46 3.63 -0.95
C ASP A 46 -15.77 2.24 -0.38
N ARG A 47 -14.73 1.44 -0.12
CA ARG A 47 -14.83 0.03 0.30
C ARG A 47 -15.76 -0.83 -0.57
N ALA A 48 -15.84 -0.53 -1.86
CA ALA A 48 -16.79 -1.16 -2.79
C ALA A 48 -16.22 -2.35 -3.57
N ALA A 49 -14.93 -2.70 -3.43
CA ALA A 49 -14.34 -3.80 -4.19
C ALA A 49 -14.81 -5.15 -3.65
N THR A 50 -15.39 -5.98 -4.51
CA THR A 50 -16.00 -7.26 -4.09
C THR A 50 -15.02 -8.42 -4.02
N CYS A 51 -13.87 -8.36 -4.70
CA CYS A 51 -12.93 -9.48 -4.70
C CYS A 51 -12.19 -9.63 -3.37
N HIS A 52 -11.98 -8.53 -2.64
CA HIS A 52 -11.25 -8.53 -1.36
C HIS A 52 -9.87 -9.19 -1.41
N GLY A 53 -9.30 -9.35 -2.61
CA GLY A 53 -8.05 -10.08 -2.82
C GLY A 53 -6.85 -9.34 -2.26
N LEU A 54 -5.84 -10.10 -1.81
CA LEU A 54 -4.54 -9.54 -1.47
C LEU A 54 -3.93 -8.81 -2.68
N MET A 55 -3.26 -7.70 -2.44
CA MET A 55 -2.57 -6.95 -3.48
C MET A 55 -1.06 -6.99 -3.26
N ARG A 56 -0.35 -7.63 -4.19
CA ARG A 56 1.09 -7.79 -4.15
C ARG A 56 1.80 -6.48 -4.52
N PRO A 57 2.88 -6.09 -3.82
CA PRO A 57 3.73 -4.99 -4.25
C PRO A 57 4.54 -5.42 -5.48
N GLN A 58 4.46 -4.66 -6.57
CA GLN A 58 5.15 -4.98 -7.83
C GLN A 58 6.48 -4.23 -7.98
N HIS A 59 6.44 -2.91 -7.83
CA HIS A 59 7.60 -2.02 -7.93
C HIS A 59 7.27 -0.68 -7.26
N ILE A 60 8.29 0.19 -7.15
CA ILE A 60 8.14 1.56 -6.65
C ILE A 60 8.27 2.53 -7.83
N GLU A 61 7.38 3.51 -7.88
CA GLU A 61 7.34 4.55 -8.89
C GLU A 61 7.44 5.93 -8.23
N HIS A 62 8.23 6.83 -8.81
CA HIS A 62 8.23 8.23 -8.39
C HIS A 62 7.11 9.00 -9.10
N ARG A 63 6.13 9.48 -8.34
CA ARG A 63 5.00 10.25 -8.86
C ARG A 63 5.21 11.72 -8.55
N ARG A 64 5.61 12.51 -9.56
CA ARG A 64 5.85 13.98 -9.54
C ARG A 64 5.44 14.70 -8.23
N LYS A 65 4.14 14.97 -8.03
CA LYS A 65 3.62 15.76 -6.90
C LYS A 65 3.26 14.94 -5.65
N LYS A 66 3.34 13.61 -5.72
CA LYS A 66 2.88 12.67 -4.69
C LYS A 66 4.02 11.89 -4.03
N GLY A 67 5.26 12.03 -4.52
CA GLY A 67 6.43 11.33 -4.01
C GLY A 67 6.48 9.87 -4.46
N LEU A 68 7.18 9.03 -3.69
CA LEU A 68 7.29 7.61 -3.97
C LEU A 68 5.99 6.88 -3.64
N ALA A 69 5.59 5.99 -4.54
CA ALA A 69 4.43 5.14 -4.39
C ALA A 69 4.76 3.69 -4.76
N ILE A 70 4.17 2.76 -4.04
CA ILE A 70 4.22 1.33 -4.34
C ILE A 70 3.09 1.03 -5.32
N MET A 71 3.43 0.38 -6.43
CA MET A 71 2.45 -0.15 -7.37
C MET A 71 1.99 -1.53 -6.90
N HIS A 72 0.71 -1.62 -6.53
CA HIS A 72 0.09 -2.85 -6.04
C HIS A 72 -0.77 -3.48 -7.13
N ARG A 73 -0.72 -4.81 -7.25
CA ARG A 73 -1.61 -5.60 -8.14
C ARG A 73 -2.42 -6.61 -7.33
N CYS A 74 -3.74 -6.56 -7.44
CA CYS A 74 -4.63 -7.56 -6.87
C CYS A 74 -4.33 -8.94 -7.49
N VAL A 75 -4.15 -9.95 -6.64
CA VAL A 75 -3.86 -11.32 -7.10
C VAL A 75 -5.11 -12.02 -7.65
N GLU A 76 -6.30 -11.57 -7.24
CA GLU A 76 -7.58 -12.15 -7.65
C GLU A 76 -8.10 -11.57 -8.97
N CYS A 77 -8.24 -10.24 -9.05
CA CYS A 77 -8.85 -9.58 -10.23
C CYS A 77 -7.84 -8.83 -11.12
N GLY A 78 -6.57 -8.79 -10.73
CA GLY A 78 -5.52 -8.13 -11.52
C GLY A 78 -5.52 -6.60 -11.47
N PHE A 79 -6.47 -5.95 -10.79
CA PHE A 79 -6.53 -4.49 -10.64
C PHE A 79 -5.22 -3.92 -10.08
N VAL A 80 -4.77 -2.78 -10.63
CA VAL A 80 -3.50 -2.13 -10.27
C VAL A 80 -3.75 -0.74 -9.70
N ARG A 81 -3.11 -0.41 -8.57
CA ARG A 81 -3.19 0.92 -7.95
C ARG A 81 -1.87 1.34 -7.33
N ALA A 82 -1.60 2.63 -7.35
CA ALA A 82 -0.50 3.24 -6.64
C ALA A 82 -0.91 3.64 -5.21
N ASN A 83 -0.17 3.19 -4.21
CA ASN A 83 -0.31 3.61 -2.82
C ASN A 83 0.96 4.34 -2.37
N ARG A 84 0.80 5.53 -1.76
CA ARG A 84 1.93 6.34 -1.31
C ARG A 84 2.67 5.63 -0.17
N ILE A 85 4.01 5.66 -0.20
CA ILE A 85 4.83 5.24 0.95
C ILE A 85 4.53 6.17 2.12
N ALA A 86 4.23 5.59 3.27
CA ALA A 86 3.85 6.36 4.45
C ALA A 86 5.09 6.78 5.21
N ASP A 87 5.25 8.09 5.40
CA ASP A 87 6.21 8.66 6.35
C ASP A 87 5.46 8.91 7.67
N ASP A 88 5.72 8.06 8.66
CA ASP A 88 5.07 8.10 9.97
C ASP A 88 6.05 7.76 11.08
N LEU A 89 5.97 8.50 12.18
CA LEU A 89 6.87 8.40 13.31
C LEU A 89 6.53 7.23 14.26
N ARG A 90 5.30 6.70 14.23
CA ARG A 90 4.92 5.56 15.10
C ARG A 90 5.27 4.23 14.47
N GLN A 91 5.01 4.09 13.18
CA GLN A 91 5.30 2.87 12.45
C GLN A 91 5.62 3.23 11.00
N SER A 92 6.89 3.45 10.69
CA SER A 92 7.34 3.68 9.32
C SER A 92 7.29 2.40 8.48
N ASP A 93 7.30 2.54 7.16
CA ASP A 93 7.46 1.39 6.27
C ASP A 93 8.89 0.82 6.38
N ASP A 94 9.03 -0.50 6.32
CA ASP A 94 10.30 -1.20 6.46
C ASP A 94 11.23 -0.85 5.30
N VAL A 95 12.39 -0.29 5.63
CA VAL A 95 13.37 0.21 4.66
C VAL A 95 14.01 -0.91 3.84
N ASP A 96 14.20 -2.08 4.43
CA ASP A 96 14.78 -3.24 3.74
C ASP A 96 13.75 -3.82 2.76
N ALA A 97 12.47 -3.89 3.15
CA ALA A 97 11.40 -4.28 2.24
C ALA A 97 11.26 -3.32 1.05
N ILE A 98 11.39 -2.02 1.29
CA ILE A 98 11.40 -0.98 0.24
C ILE A 98 12.61 -1.15 -0.67
N ALA A 99 13.82 -1.27 -0.11
CA ALA A 99 15.05 -1.42 -0.87
C ALA A 99 15.02 -2.70 -1.73
N ALA A 100 14.55 -3.81 -1.16
CA ALA A 100 14.37 -5.06 -1.87
C ALA A 100 13.40 -4.90 -3.05
N LEU A 101 12.29 -4.16 -2.88
CA LEU A 101 11.34 -3.88 -3.96
C LEU A 101 11.91 -2.95 -5.04
N MET A 102 12.75 -1.97 -4.68
CA MET A 102 13.44 -1.10 -5.64
C MET A 102 14.51 -1.85 -6.44
N SER A 103 15.21 -2.79 -5.81
CA SER A 103 16.28 -3.58 -6.44
C SER A 103 15.78 -4.60 -7.47
N ARG A 104 14.48 -4.91 -7.47
CA ARG A 104 13.81 -5.74 -8.49
C ARG A 104 13.69 -4.93 -9.78
N LEU A 105 14.83 -4.87 -10.47
CA LEU A 105 15.09 -4.18 -11.73
C LEU A 105 13.83 -3.99 -12.57
N THR A 106 13.55 -2.72 -12.87
CA THR A 106 12.79 -2.29 -14.04
C THR A 106 13.29 -3.11 -15.24
N SER A 107 12.48 -4.06 -15.71
CA SER A 107 12.67 -4.53 -17.08
C SER A 107 12.63 -3.28 -17.96
N PRO A 108 13.62 -3.03 -18.82
CA PRO A 108 13.51 -1.94 -19.77
C PRO A 108 12.19 -2.17 -20.52
N LEU A 109 11.39 -1.12 -20.58
CA LEU A 109 10.22 -1.04 -21.44
C LEU A 109 10.68 -1.50 -22.82
N ARG A 110 10.19 -2.67 -23.26
CA ARG A 110 10.24 -3.06 -24.67
C ARG A 110 9.06 -2.42 -25.38
#